data_AF-G0ENH9-F1
#
_entry.id   AF-G0ENH9-F1
#
_cell.length_a   1.000
_cell.length_b   1.000
_cell.length_c   1.000
_cell.angle_alpha   90.00
_cell.angle_beta   90.00
_cell.angle_gamma   90.00
#
_symmetry.space_group_name_H-M   'P 1'
#
loop_
_entity.id
_entity.type
_entity.pdbx_description
1 polymer ?
#
loop_
_entity_poly.entity_id
_entity_poly.type
_entity_poly.pdbx_seq_one_letter_code
_entity_poly.pdbx_strand_id
1 'polypeptide(L)'
;MKAFILKSDFSSYIVYNNEDLLKRQLRLLSKFEITDIYFLYKNNNIDKYCREYNLNYTIIDNISNVFDGSLEDDILILNGDSIFSEYVLSDVLAFNTKAAAVNSYVNLSGVTIDQNNIVKSIDINTRDNLFYYFPIIKINKLSNINDYSKIFDFEDISLIENNSNEICFVLDNCTRKKEYINDYFNKERVVYLAFSTDIIHGAHIRILKKAKELGKVIVGVMSDQAVASFKRYPVLDYEHRYEIIKNIKYVDEVVEQKTLSYTDNLMSIKPNYVVHGDDWRDDNLRYIRDETINTLKK
;
A
#
# COMPACT_ATOMS: atom_id res chain seq x y z
N MET A 1 17.80 -9.14 10.64
CA MET A 1 17.36 -7.73 10.46
C MET A 1 16.44 -7.36 11.62
N LYS A 2 16.61 -6.17 12.18
CA LYS A 2 15.82 -5.66 13.31
C LYS A 2 15.01 -4.44 12.90
N ALA A 3 13.80 -4.28 13.44
CA ALA A 3 12.95 -3.12 13.16
C ALA A 3 12.75 -2.25 14.39
N PHE A 4 12.82 -0.93 14.23
CA PHE A 4 12.55 0.07 15.28
C PHE A 4 11.33 0.87 14.88
N ILE A 5 10.36 0.97 15.78
CA ILE A 5 9.14 1.75 15.59
C ILE A 5 9.17 2.94 16.55
N LEU A 6 9.23 4.15 15.99
CA LEU A 6 9.47 5.39 16.74
C LEU A 6 8.20 6.17 17.11
N LYS A 7 7.00 5.79 16.64
CA LYS A 7 5.82 6.67 16.73
C LYS A 7 5.09 6.63 18.09
N SER A 8 4.57 7.80 18.48
CA SER A 8 3.88 8.15 19.73
C SER A 8 2.41 7.73 19.84
N ASP A 9 1.88 7.84 21.07
CA ASP A 9 0.56 7.42 21.59
C ASP A 9 -0.70 7.85 20.82
N PHE A 10 -0.58 8.66 19.76
CA PHE A 10 -1.71 9.29 19.06
C PHE A 10 -2.06 8.68 17.68
N SER A 11 -1.43 7.59 17.27
CA SER A 11 -1.63 7.02 15.91
C SER A 11 -2.77 6.01 15.78
N SER A 12 -3.86 6.16 16.54
CA SER A 12 -5.01 5.25 16.52
C SER A 12 -6.03 5.60 15.42
N TYR A 13 -5.58 5.99 14.23
CA TYR A 13 -6.47 6.22 13.10
C TYR A 13 -6.70 4.90 12.34
N ILE A 14 -7.96 4.60 12.04
CA ILE A 14 -8.34 3.41 11.27
C ILE A 14 -7.91 3.62 9.82
N VAL A 15 -7.08 2.72 9.31
CA VAL A 15 -6.54 2.80 7.94
C VAL A 15 -7.49 2.12 6.95
N TYR A 16 -8.01 0.93 7.27
CA TYR A 16 -8.99 0.17 6.47
C TYR A 16 -9.55 -1.02 7.26
N ASN A 17 -10.80 -1.44 7.08
CA ASN A 17 -11.37 -2.66 7.70
C ASN A 17 -11.16 -2.80 9.22
N ASN A 18 -11.24 -1.69 9.98
CA ASN A 18 -10.92 -1.66 11.42
C ASN A 18 -9.47 -2.05 11.79
N GLU A 19 -8.54 -2.09 10.82
CA GLU A 19 -7.09 -2.21 11.04
C GLU A 19 -6.52 -0.81 11.32
N ASP A 20 -5.86 -0.64 12.47
CA ASP A 20 -5.08 0.56 12.77
C ASP A 20 -3.67 0.47 12.16
N LEU A 21 -2.95 1.59 12.15
CA LEU A 21 -1.64 1.69 11.54
C LEU A 21 -0.61 0.73 12.16
N LEU A 22 -0.60 0.63 13.49
CA LEU A 22 0.34 -0.22 14.21
C LEU A 22 0.15 -1.68 13.79
N LYS A 23 -1.12 -2.13 13.73
CA LYS A 23 -1.48 -3.46 13.27
C LYS A 23 -0.99 -3.71 11.84
N ARG A 24 -1.13 -2.73 10.95
CA ARG A 24 -0.65 -2.81 9.56
C ARG A 24 0.88 -2.94 9.47
N GLN A 25 1.63 -2.12 10.22
CA GLN A 25 3.10 -2.15 10.24
C GLN A 25 3.61 -3.52 10.70
N LEU A 26 3.05 -4.05 11.79
CA LEU A 26 3.45 -5.34 12.35
C LEU A 26 3.13 -6.50 11.41
N ARG A 27 1.96 -6.48 10.76
CA ARG A 27 1.61 -7.46 9.73
C ARG A 27 2.59 -7.48 8.58
N LEU A 28 3.03 -6.30 8.12
CA LEU A 28 4.00 -6.19 7.04
C LEU A 28 5.37 -6.72 7.47
N LEU A 29 5.88 -6.32 8.64
CA LEU A 29 7.14 -6.83 9.17
C LEU A 29 7.16 -8.35 9.29
N SER A 30 6.09 -8.94 9.85
CA SER A 30 5.90 -10.39 9.94
C SER A 30 5.95 -11.07 8.57
N LYS A 31 5.33 -10.48 7.55
CA LYS A 31 5.33 -11.01 6.18
C LYS A 31 6.71 -11.02 5.52
N PHE A 32 7.59 -10.09 5.89
CA PHE A 32 8.99 -10.05 5.44
C PHE A 32 9.95 -10.79 6.39
N GLU A 33 9.43 -11.64 7.28
CA GLU A 33 10.22 -12.43 8.23
C GLU A 33 11.07 -11.57 9.19
N ILE A 34 10.66 -10.32 9.43
CA ILE A 34 11.29 -9.43 10.42
C ILE A 34 10.59 -9.64 11.76
N THR A 35 11.22 -10.41 12.63
CA THR A 35 10.63 -10.87 13.90
C THR A 35 11.05 -10.08 15.12
N ASP A 36 12.18 -9.36 15.07
CA ASP A 36 12.77 -8.66 16.20
C ASP A 36 12.47 -7.16 16.13
N ILE A 37 11.50 -6.73 16.96
CA ILE A 37 10.93 -5.39 16.90
C ILE A 37 11.19 -4.61 18.18
N TYR A 38 11.58 -3.34 18.04
CA TYR A 38 11.87 -2.44 19.13
C TYR A 38 10.92 -1.24 19.09
N PHE A 39 10.37 -0.87 20.23
CA PHE A 39 9.44 0.26 20.37
C PHE A 39 9.99 1.30 21.33
N LEU A 40 9.98 2.57 20.93
CA LEU A 40 10.35 3.69 21.81
C LEU A 40 9.23 4.15 22.75
N TYR A 41 7.99 3.70 22.51
CA TYR A 41 6.82 4.11 23.29
C TYR A 41 5.90 2.91 23.56
N LYS A 42 5.22 2.93 24.70
CA LYS A 42 4.32 1.86 25.13
C LYS A 42 2.90 2.15 24.66
N ASN A 43 2.42 1.37 23.69
CA ASN A 43 1.03 1.41 23.22
C ASN A 43 0.24 0.18 23.72
N ASN A 44 -1.00 0.41 24.17
CA ASN A 44 -1.88 -0.61 24.74
C ASN A 44 -2.17 -1.80 23.81
N ASN A 45 -1.99 -1.64 22.49
CA ASN A 45 -2.26 -2.68 21.50
C ASN A 45 -1.02 -3.49 21.07
N ILE A 46 0.20 -3.10 21.46
CA ILE A 46 1.45 -3.78 21.02
C ILE A 46 1.42 -5.27 21.36
N ASP A 47 1.10 -5.61 22.62
CA ASP A 47 0.99 -6.99 23.09
C ASP A 47 0.04 -7.83 22.25
N LYS A 48 -1.14 -7.26 21.96
CA LYS A 48 -2.20 -7.93 21.21
C LYS A 48 -1.74 -8.22 19.79
N TYR A 49 -1.19 -7.22 19.10
CA TYR A 49 -0.81 -7.34 17.69
C TYR A 49 0.47 -8.16 17.50
N CYS A 50 1.46 -8.04 18.38
CA CYS A 50 2.66 -8.87 18.29
C CYS A 50 2.34 -10.35 18.49
N ARG A 51 1.42 -10.70 19.42
CA ARG A 51 0.95 -12.08 19.57
C ARG A 51 0.19 -12.58 18.34
N GLU A 52 -0.64 -11.74 17.72
CA GLU A 52 -1.40 -12.09 16.51
C GLU A 52 -0.47 -12.48 15.35
N TYR A 53 0.69 -11.84 15.24
CA TYR A 53 1.64 -12.05 14.14
C TYR A 53 2.91 -12.82 14.51
N ASN A 54 2.94 -13.42 15.71
CA ASN A 54 4.08 -14.17 16.25
C ASN A 54 5.41 -13.37 16.21
N LEU A 55 5.36 -12.11 16.65
CA LEU A 55 6.49 -11.19 16.67
C LEU A 55 7.06 -11.05 18.07
N ASN A 56 8.38 -11.02 18.17
CA ASN A 56 9.08 -10.67 19.41
C ASN A 56 9.21 -9.15 19.47
N TYR A 57 8.98 -8.57 20.65
CA TYR A 57 9.17 -7.14 20.82
C TYR A 57 9.86 -6.77 22.12
N THR A 58 10.57 -5.66 22.09
CA THR A 58 11.22 -5.03 23.25
C THR A 58 10.84 -3.55 23.29
N ILE A 59 10.43 -3.06 24.46
CA ILE A 59 10.28 -1.62 24.69
C ILE A 59 11.62 -1.08 25.15
N ILE A 60 12.06 -0.01 24.53
CA ILE A 60 13.34 0.64 24.78
C ILE A 60 13.11 2.12 25.09
N ASP A 61 13.85 2.66 26.04
CA ASP A 61 13.73 4.08 26.40
C ASP A 61 14.54 4.99 25.46
N ASN A 62 15.56 4.42 24.82
CA ASN A 62 16.40 5.11 23.85
C ASN A 62 16.93 4.11 22.81
N ILE A 63 16.95 4.53 21.55
CA ILE A 63 17.48 3.75 20.43
C ILE A 63 18.98 3.48 20.60
N SER A 64 19.72 4.43 21.20
CA SER A 64 21.16 4.30 21.49
C SER A 64 21.47 3.09 22.38
N ASN A 65 20.57 2.73 23.30
CA ASN A 65 20.74 1.57 24.18
C ASN A 65 20.74 0.24 23.41
N VAL A 66 20.22 0.22 22.18
CA VAL A 66 20.23 -0.96 21.32
C VAL A 66 21.47 -1.01 20.45
N PHE A 67 22.09 0.14 20.15
CA PHE A 67 23.30 0.24 19.37
C PHE A 67 24.55 0.20 20.26
N ASP A 68 24.98 -1.00 20.62
CA ASP A 68 26.23 -1.22 21.37
C ASP A 68 27.48 -1.42 20.48
N GLY A 69 27.34 -1.20 19.17
CA GLY A 69 28.41 -1.41 18.19
C GLY A 69 28.70 -2.85 17.83
N SER A 70 27.90 -3.81 18.31
CA SER A 70 28.01 -5.24 17.98
C SER A 70 26.93 -5.73 17.00
N LEU A 71 26.09 -4.84 16.49
CA LEU A 71 24.99 -5.20 15.59
C LEU A 71 25.49 -5.62 14.21
N GLU A 72 25.53 -6.94 13.98
CA GLU A 72 25.78 -7.55 12.67
C GLU A 72 24.56 -7.54 11.75
N ASP A 73 23.39 -7.18 12.29
CA ASP A 73 22.11 -7.12 11.58
C ASP A 73 21.90 -5.80 10.81
N ASP A 74 21.19 -5.89 9.69
CA ASP A 74 20.55 -4.72 9.09
C ASP A 74 19.43 -4.19 9.99
N ILE A 75 19.21 -2.89 9.94
CA ILE A 75 18.29 -2.19 10.83
C ILE A 75 17.32 -1.35 10.02
N LEU A 76 16.05 -1.52 10.34
CA LEU A 76 14.95 -0.84 9.72
C LEU A 76 14.30 0.10 10.73
N ILE A 77 14.17 1.38 10.41
CA ILE A 77 13.61 2.41 11.29
C ILE A 77 12.34 2.93 10.66
N LEU A 78 11.25 2.84 11.41
CA LEU A 78 9.89 3.10 10.98
C LEU A 78 9.32 4.28 11.77
N ASN A 79 9.06 5.38 11.07
CA ASN A 79 8.46 6.56 11.67
C ASN A 79 7.25 7.03 10.83
N GLY A 80 6.03 6.96 11.36
CA GLY A 80 4.84 7.53 10.70
C GLY A 80 3.99 6.57 9.84
N ASP A 81 3.06 7.19 9.11
CA ASP A 81 1.81 6.54 8.68
C ASP A 81 1.81 6.20 7.18
N SER A 82 2.56 6.96 6.39
CA SER A 82 2.27 7.12 4.96
C SER A 82 3.12 6.26 4.02
N ILE A 83 4.08 5.49 4.54
CA ILE A 83 5.10 4.83 3.70
C ILE A 83 5.01 3.29 3.76
N PHE A 84 4.07 2.73 4.51
CA PHE A 84 3.99 1.28 4.63
C PHE A 84 3.04 0.67 3.61
N SER A 85 3.52 0.51 2.38
CA SER A 85 3.02 -0.53 1.49
C SER A 85 4.06 -1.65 1.41
N GLU A 86 3.60 -2.87 1.15
CA GLU A 86 4.48 -4.03 0.95
C GLU A 86 5.56 -3.76 -0.10
N TYR A 87 5.21 -3.02 -1.16
CA TYR A 87 6.13 -2.62 -2.22
C TYR A 87 7.25 -1.71 -1.75
N VAL A 88 6.90 -0.65 -1.00
CA VAL A 88 7.92 0.30 -0.52
C VAL A 88 8.86 -0.38 0.46
N LEU A 89 8.33 -1.25 1.32
CA LEU A 89 9.17 -2.05 2.22
C LEU A 89 10.06 -3.01 1.43
N SER A 90 9.52 -3.75 0.45
CA SER A 90 10.29 -4.63 -0.44
C SER A 90 11.43 -3.89 -1.13
N ASP A 91 11.16 -2.71 -1.69
CA ASP A 91 12.17 -1.89 -2.37
C ASP A 91 13.27 -1.47 -1.41
N VAL A 92 12.89 -0.93 -0.25
CA VAL A 92 13.85 -0.53 0.79
C VAL A 92 14.73 -1.71 1.21
N LEU A 93 14.14 -2.90 1.39
CA LEU A 93 14.85 -4.12 1.78
C LEU A 93 15.78 -4.64 0.68
N ALA A 94 15.42 -4.48 -0.60
CA ALA A 94 16.23 -4.93 -1.74
C ALA A 94 17.51 -4.11 -1.96
N PHE A 95 17.65 -2.92 -1.34
CA PHE A 95 18.88 -2.15 -1.44
C PHE A 95 20.03 -2.80 -0.67
N ASN A 96 21.14 -3.01 -1.38
CA ASN A 96 22.40 -3.51 -0.82
C ASN A 96 23.20 -2.42 -0.06
N THR A 97 22.75 -1.16 -0.13
CA THR A 97 23.28 -0.03 0.64
C THR A 97 22.23 0.47 1.64
N LYS A 98 22.59 1.45 2.47
CA LYS A 98 21.59 2.16 3.28
C LYS A 98 20.56 2.81 2.34
N ALA A 99 19.31 2.92 2.78
CA ALA A 99 18.21 3.46 1.99
C ALA A 99 17.21 4.18 2.87
N ALA A 100 16.49 5.16 2.32
CA ALA A 100 15.36 5.78 2.99
C ALA A 100 14.21 5.97 2.00
N ALA A 101 12.98 5.85 2.45
CA ALA A 101 11.79 6.17 1.68
C ALA A 101 11.00 7.26 2.42
N VAL A 102 10.63 8.32 1.70
CA VAL A 102 9.85 9.47 2.20
C VAL A 102 8.58 9.66 1.37
N ASN A 103 7.57 10.31 1.95
CA ASN A 103 6.30 10.55 1.29
C ASN A 103 6.30 11.93 0.61
N SER A 104 6.15 11.99 -0.71
CA SER A 104 6.35 13.20 -1.53
C SER A 104 5.07 13.98 -1.84
N TYR A 105 4.10 14.08 -0.91
CA TYR A 105 2.92 14.93 -1.15
C TYR A 105 3.22 16.44 -1.18
N VAL A 106 4.44 16.84 -0.81
CA VAL A 106 4.91 18.22 -0.84
C VAL A 106 6.23 18.26 -1.60
N ASN A 107 6.44 19.35 -2.35
CA ASN A 107 7.71 19.62 -3.02
C ASN A 107 8.84 19.57 -1.97
N LEU A 108 9.81 18.67 -2.14
CA LEU A 108 10.86 18.36 -1.17
C LEU A 108 11.89 19.51 -1.14
N SER A 109 11.51 20.68 -0.61
CA SER A 109 12.47 21.76 -0.38
C SER A 109 13.55 21.28 0.60
N GLY A 110 14.81 21.44 0.20
CA GLY A 110 15.98 20.99 0.96
C GLY A 110 16.57 19.65 0.54
N VAL A 111 15.91 18.85 -0.32
CA VAL A 111 16.47 17.56 -0.78
C VAL A 111 17.18 17.75 -2.13
N THR A 112 18.50 17.52 -2.16
CA THR A 112 19.27 17.50 -3.42
C THR A 112 19.33 16.07 -3.93
N ILE A 113 18.84 15.82 -5.14
CA ILE A 113 18.80 14.50 -5.78
C ILE A 113 19.71 14.50 -7.02
N ASP A 114 20.44 13.43 -7.25
CA ASP A 114 21.25 13.23 -8.43
C ASP A 114 20.47 12.63 -9.61
N GLN A 115 21.15 12.49 -10.74
CA GLN A 115 20.59 11.99 -12.00
C GLN A 115 20.14 10.52 -11.95
N ASN A 116 20.52 9.75 -10.92
CA ASN A 116 20.09 8.38 -10.67
C ASN A 116 18.99 8.29 -9.60
N ASN A 117 18.40 9.42 -9.19
CA ASN A 117 17.46 9.54 -8.07
C ASN A 117 18.08 9.30 -6.68
N ILE A 118 19.40 9.46 -6.55
CA ILE A 118 20.11 9.39 -5.26
C ILE A 118 20.13 10.79 -4.64
N VAL A 119 19.48 10.94 -3.51
CA VAL A 119 19.64 12.08 -2.60
C VAL A 119 21.09 12.20 -2.16
N LYS A 120 21.69 13.35 -2.45
CA LYS A 120 23.02 13.74 -2.00
C LYS A 120 23.00 14.47 -0.66
N SER A 121 21.95 15.23 -0.38
CA SER A 121 21.80 15.97 0.87
C SER A 121 20.33 16.26 1.18
N ILE A 122 20.04 16.43 2.46
CA ILE A 122 18.74 16.86 2.99
C ILE A 122 19.03 18.05 3.91
N ASP A 123 18.59 19.24 3.53
CA ASP A 123 18.62 20.44 4.36
C ASP A 123 17.38 20.43 5.26
N ILE A 124 17.65 20.30 6.56
CA ILE A 124 16.65 20.06 7.60
C ILE A 124 16.39 21.32 8.42
N ASN A 125 17.03 22.44 8.09
CA ASN A 125 16.96 23.68 8.86
C ASN A 125 15.58 24.38 8.80
N THR A 126 14.65 23.92 7.96
CA THR A 126 13.25 24.35 8.00
C THR A 126 12.46 23.48 8.99
N ARG A 127 12.31 23.94 10.24
CA ARG A 127 11.51 23.29 11.30
C ARG A 127 10.10 22.86 10.85
N ASP A 128 9.51 23.55 9.87
CA ASP A 128 8.15 23.27 9.37
C ASP A 128 8.04 22.02 8.48
N ASN A 129 9.16 21.43 8.05
CA ASN A 129 9.17 20.33 7.07
C ASN A 129 9.35 18.92 7.68
N LEU A 130 9.93 18.78 8.88
CA LEU A 130 10.25 17.49 9.49
C LEU A 130 9.02 16.66 9.88
N PHE A 131 7.94 17.33 10.28
CA PHE A 131 6.66 16.69 10.56
C PHE A 131 6.01 16.05 9.32
N TYR A 132 6.47 16.35 8.11
CA TYR A 132 5.89 15.79 6.88
C TYR A 132 6.65 14.58 6.33
N TYR A 133 7.89 14.32 6.77
CA TYR A 133 8.78 13.39 6.06
C TYR A 133 8.78 11.95 6.54
N PHE A 134 8.16 11.63 7.68
CA PHE A 134 7.82 10.28 8.16
C PHE A 134 8.52 9.10 7.46
N PRO A 135 9.85 8.94 7.57
CA PRO A 135 10.60 8.05 6.70
C PRO A 135 10.55 6.58 7.14
N ILE A 136 10.74 5.68 6.18
CA ILE A 136 11.30 4.35 6.42
C ILE A 136 12.79 4.43 6.13
N ILE A 137 13.65 3.97 7.04
CA ILE A 137 15.11 4.01 6.84
C ILE A 137 15.68 2.60 7.04
N LYS A 138 16.44 2.08 6.06
CA LYS A 138 17.27 0.89 6.20
C LYS A 138 18.72 1.29 6.37
N ILE A 139 19.35 0.78 7.42
CA ILE A 139 20.77 0.90 7.69
C ILE A 139 21.37 -0.50 7.61
N ASN A 140 22.23 -0.75 6.62
CA ASN A 140 22.94 -2.02 6.53
C ASN A 140 24.10 -2.02 7.53
N LYS A 141 24.25 -3.12 8.26
CA LYS A 141 25.37 -3.47 9.18
C LYS A 141 26.10 -2.25 9.78
N LEU A 142 25.82 -1.91 11.03
CA LEU A 142 26.53 -0.82 11.73
C LEU A 142 27.95 -1.23 12.12
N SER A 143 28.87 -1.28 11.16
CA SER A 143 30.30 -1.32 11.43
C SER A 143 30.82 0.10 11.65
N ASN A 144 31.35 0.41 12.84
CA ASN A 144 32.11 1.63 13.16
C ASN A 144 31.34 2.97 13.12
N ILE A 145 30.25 3.10 13.88
CA ILE A 145 29.75 4.43 14.26
C ILE A 145 29.99 4.59 15.77
N ASN A 146 31.08 5.24 16.16
CA ASN A 146 31.43 5.44 17.57
C ASN A 146 30.57 6.50 18.28
N ASP A 147 29.59 7.09 17.59
CA ASP A 147 28.84 8.24 18.07
C ASP A 147 27.37 8.18 17.61
N TYR A 148 26.60 7.30 18.28
CA TYR A 148 25.19 7.04 17.93
C TYR A 148 24.26 8.23 18.21
N SER A 149 24.65 9.17 19.08
CA SER A 149 23.90 10.41 19.35
C SER A 149 23.80 11.32 18.13
N LYS A 150 24.75 11.26 17.19
CA LYS A 150 24.68 11.98 15.91
C LYS A 150 23.64 11.44 14.94
N ILE A 151 23.19 10.20 15.12
CA ILE A 151 22.14 9.64 14.27
C ILE A 151 20.76 10.03 14.80
N PHE A 152 20.60 10.10 16.13
CA PHE A 152 19.31 10.33 16.78
C PHE A 152 19.48 11.10 18.10
N ASP A 153 19.54 12.43 18.05
CA ASP A 153 19.42 13.26 19.26
C ASP A 153 17.95 13.66 19.45
N PHE A 154 17.37 13.20 20.57
CA PHE A 154 15.96 13.30 20.89
C PHE A 154 15.69 14.50 21.78
N GLU A 155 15.43 15.66 21.18
CA GLU A 155 14.58 16.68 21.84
C GLU A 155 13.50 17.24 20.92
N ASP A 156 13.71 17.23 19.61
CA ASP A 156 12.70 17.30 18.55
C ASP A 156 13.44 16.83 17.29
N ILE A 157 12.76 16.23 16.31
CA ILE A 157 13.37 15.76 15.06
C ILE A 157 13.93 16.96 14.27
N SER A 158 15.06 17.55 14.66
CA SER A 158 15.70 18.66 13.97
C SER A 158 17.18 18.67 14.29
N LEU A 159 17.97 17.79 13.65
CA LEU A 159 19.44 17.89 13.50
C LEU A 159 20.05 16.69 12.73
N ILE A 160 19.39 16.12 11.71
CA ILE A 160 20.09 15.17 10.81
C ILE A 160 20.90 15.97 9.77
N GLU A 161 21.89 16.74 10.23
CA GLU A 161 22.90 17.33 9.35
C GLU A 161 24.30 17.04 9.88
N ASN A 162 25.21 16.83 8.93
CA ASN A 162 26.64 16.58 9.08
C ASN A 162 27.03 15.14 9.38
N ASN A 163 27.00 14.31 8.35
CA ASN A 163 28.25 13.75 7.84
C ASN A 163 28.06 13.40 6.36
N SER A 164 29.06 13.74 5.57
CA SER A 164 29.24 13.38 4.17
C SER A 164 29.31 11.86 4.00
N ASN A 165 28.16 11.20 4.12
CA ASN A 165 27.94 9.84 3.73
C ASN A 165 26.84 9.87 2.68
N GLU A 166 27.26 9.72 1.43
CA GLU A 166 26.41 9.37 0.30
C GLU A 166 25.35 8.37 0.77
N ILE A 167 24.08 8.74 0.84
CA ILE A 167 22.92 7.84 0.78
C ILE A 167 21.69 8.72 1.01
N CYS A 168 20.77 8.70 0.05
CA CYS A 168 19.35 8.46 0.24
C CYS A 168 18.77 8.25 -1.19
N PHE A 169 17.66 7.56 -1.39
CA PHE A 169 16.97 7.54 -2.70
C PHE A 169 15.57 8.07 -2.43
N VAL A 170 15.12 9.12 -3.10
CA VAL A 170 13.68 9.44 -3.07
C VAL A 170 13.01 8.49 -4.04
N LEU A 171 12.33 7.48 -3.51
CA LEU A 171 11.33 6.77 -4.30
C LEU A 171 10.19 7.75 -4.57
N ASP A 172 10.26 8.46 -5.69
CA ASP A 172 9.12 9.23 -6.16
C ASP A 172 8.01 8.24 -6.52
N ASN A 173 7.09 8.10 -5.57
CA ASN A 173 5.98 7.17 -5.58
C ASN A 173 4.99 7.42 -6.73
N CYS A 174 5.19 8.40 -7.60
CA CYS A 174 4.32 8.65 -8.74
C CYS A 174 4.64 7.80 -9.97
N THR A 175 5.93 7.54 -10.24
CA THR A 175 6.38 6.90 -11.49
C THR A 175 6.58 5.40 -11.31
N ARG A 176 7.37 5.00 -10.30
CA ARG A 176 7.59 3.58 -9.97
C ARG A 176 6.34 2.88 -9.46
N LYS A 177 5.42 3.57 -8.79
CA LYS A 177 4.13 2.97 -8.38
C LYS A 177 3.27 2.56 -9.58
N LYS A 178 3.48 3.08 -10.80
CA LYS A 178 2.82 2.56 -12.01
C LYS A 178 3.51 1.32 -12.58
N GLU A 179 4.84 1.29 -12.60
CA GLU A 179 5.63 0.15 -13.11
C GLU A 179 5.63 -1.05 -12.13
N TYR A 180 5.79 -0.81 -10.83
CA TYR A 180 5.79 -1.83 -9.79
C TYR A 180 4.39 -2.42 -9.53
N ILE A 181 3.32 -1.62 -9.69
CA ILE A 181 1.95 -2.15 -9.79
C ILE A 181 1.89 -3.11 -10.97
N ASN A 182 2.41 -2.75 -12.14
CA ASN A 182 2.35 -3.61 -13.32
C ASN A 182 3.18 -4.90 -13.20
N ASP A 183 4.26 -4.92 -12.41
CA ASP A 183 5.12 -6.11 -12.25
C ASP A 183 4.74 -7.00 -11.04
N TYR A 184 4.13 -6.43 -9.98
CA TYR A 184 3.63 -7.22 -8.84
C TYR A 184 2.18 -7.66 -9.00
N PHE A 185 1.41 -7.02 -9.89
CA PHE A 185 0.28 -7.69 -10.51
C PHE A 185 0.85 -8.75 -11.41
N ASN A 186 0.80 -9.98 -10.93
CA ASN A 186 0.92 -11.14 -11.80
C ASN A 186 -0.06 -10.87 -12.96
N LYS A 187 0.44 -10.57 -14.17
CA LYS A 187 -0.40 -10.35 -15.37
C LYS A 187 -1.30 -11.56 -15.63
N GLU A 188 -1.00 -12.69 -14.98
CA GLU A 188 -1.81 -13.90 -14.92
C GLU A 188 -3.11 -13.76 -14.11
N ARG A 189 -3.17 -12.89 -13.09
CA ARG A 189 -4.36 -12.77 -12.24
C ARG A 189 -5.42 -11.91 -12.91
N VAL A 190 -6.55 -12.52 -13.22
CA VAL A 190 -7.69 -11.90 -13.87
C VAL A 190 -8.72 -11.50 -12.81
N VAL A 191 -9.18 -10.27 -12.88
CA VAL A 191 -10.20 -9.68 -12.02
C VAL A 191 -11.40 -9.34 -12.88
N TYR A 192 -12.57 -9.84 -12.50
CA TYR A 192 -13.81 -9.56 -13.20
C TYR A 192 -14.74 -8.68 -12.36
N LEU A 193 -15.42 -7.75 -13.01
CA LEU A 193 -16.55 -7.01 -12.44
C LEU A 193 -17.52 -6.67 -13.55
N ALA A 194 -18.80 -6.46 -13.23
CA ALA A 194 -19.77 -6.07 -14.24
C ALA A 194 -20.41 -4.73 -13.92
N PHE A 195 -20.72 -3.98 -14.97
CA PHE A 195 -21.38 -2.69 -14.88
C PHE A 195 -22.66 -2.67 -15.71
N SER A 196 -23.72 -2.21 -15.05
CA SER A 196 -25.00 -1.86 -15.64
C SER A 196 -25.18 -0.33 -15.72
N THR A 197 -24.13 0.45 -15.44
CA THR A 197 -24.25 1.90 -15.19
C THR A 197 -24.18 2.71 -16.48
N ASP A 198 -25.04 3.72 -16.57
CA ASP A 198 -25.04 4.69 -17.67
C ASP A 198 -24.09 5.86 -17.37
N ILE A 199 -24.05 6.30 -16.10
CA ILE A 199 -23.29 7.47 -15.67
C ILE A 199 -22.15 7.02 -14.77
N ILE A 200 -20.92 7.39 -15.14
CA ILE A 200 -19.73 7.10 -14.34
C ILE A 200 -19.51 8.22 -13.34
N HIS A 201 -19.34 7.87 -12.07
CA HIS A 201 -19.02 8.79 -10.99
C HIS A 201 -17.91 8.22 -10.10
N GLY A 202 -17.50 8.98 -9.09
CA GLY A 202 -16.33 8.65 -8.28
C GLY A 202 -16.38 7.27 -7.59
N ALA A 203 -17.58 6.70 -7.34
CA ALA A 203 -17.68 5.36 -6.75
C ALA A 203 -17.22 4.27 -7.73
N HIS A 204 -17.65 4.35 -9.00
CA HIS A 204 -17.20 3.46 -10.07
C HIS A 204 -15.69 3.56 -10.29
N ILE A 205 -15.13 4.77 -10.21
CA ILE A 205 -13.68 4.95 -10.33
C ILE A 205 -12.94 4.32 -9.15
N ARG A 206 -13.48 4.43 -7.92
CA ARG A 206 -12.88 3.81 -6.73
C ARG A 206 -12.92 2.29 -6.79
N ILE A 207 -14.02 1.68 -7.22
CA ILE A 207 -14.12 0.22 -7.32
C ILE A 207 -13.20 -0.32 -8.43
N LEU A 208 -13.12 0.35 -9.59
CA LEU A 208 -12.18 -0.01 -10.65
C LEU A 208 -10.73 0.14 -10.20
N LYS A 209 -10.39 1.22 -9.48
CA LYS A 209 -9.06 1.40 -8.91
C LYS A 209 -8.72 0.26 -7.93
N LYS A 210 -9.67 -0.16 -7.10
CA LYS A 210 -9.51 -1.32 -6.20
C LYS A 210 -9.40 -2.65 -6.94
N ALA A 211 -10.15 -2.85 -8.01
CA ALA A 211 -10.02 -4.03 -8.87
C ALA A 211 -8.65 -4.08 -9.55
N LYS A 212 -8.13 -2.93 -10.00
CA LYS A 212 -6.80 -2.82 -10.60
C LYS A 212 -5.68 -3.11 -9.60
N GLU A 213 -5.93 -2.84 -8.31
CA GLU A 213 -5.07 -3.29 -7.20
C GLU A 213 -5.12 -4.82 -6.96
N LEU A 214 -5.83 -5.63 -7.78
CA LEU A 214 -5.87 -7.09 -7.67
C LEU A 214 -5.35 -7.86 -8.91
N GLY A 215 -5.27 -7.22 -10.09
CA GLY A 215 -4.81 -7.87 -11.32
C GLY A 215 -5.25 -7.19 -12.62
N LYS A 216 -5.26 -7.95 -13.73
CA LYS A 216 -5.83 -7.54 -15.02
C LYS A 216 -7.35 -7.40 -14.89
N VAL A 217 -7.89 -6.21 -15.10
CA VAL A 217 -9.31 -5.90 -14.93
C VAL A 217 -10.07 -6.09 -16.22
N ILE A 218 -10.95 -7.09 -16.24
CA ILE A 218 -11.93 -7.32 -17.30
C ILE A 218 -13.28 -6.83 -16.78
N VAL A 219 -13.90 -5.90 -17.51
CA VAL A 219 -15.22 -5.38 -17.16
C VAL A 219 -16.28 -5.97 -18.08
N GLY A 220 -17.28 -6.63 -17.50
CA GLY A 220 -18.50 -7.00 -18.19
C GLY A 220 -19.45 -5.82 -18.30
N VAL A 221 -19.60 -5.23 -19.48
CA VAL A 221 -20.66 -4.23 -19.71
C VAL A 221 -21.94 -4.98 -20.01
N MET A 222 -22.95 -4.81 -19.17
CA MET A 222 -24.22 -5.51 -19.36
C MET A 222 -24.92 -5.06 -20.64
N SER A 223 -25.48 -5.99 -21.42
CA SER A 223 -26.33 -5.66 -22.57
C SER A 223 -27.54 -4.86 -22.14
N ASP A 224 -28.19 -4.15 -23.06
CA ASP A 224 -29.39 -3.37 -22.72
C ASP A 224 -30.51 -4.26 -22.16
N GLN A 225 -30.65 -5.48 -22.70
CA GLN A 225 -31.59 -6.48 -22.24
C GLN A 225 -31.25 -6.99 -20.84
N ALA A 226 -29.96 -7.22 -20.55
CA ALA A 226 -29.52 -7.60 -19.21
C ALA A 226 -29.86 -6.51 -18.19
N VAL A 227 -29.60 -5.25 -18.51
CA VAL A 227 -29.94 -4.11 -17.65
C VAL A 227 -31.46 -4.02 -17.43
N ALA A 228 -32.24 -4.11 -18.51
CA ALA A 228 -33.69 -4.02 -18.47
C ALA A 228 -34.36 -5.17 -17.70
N SER A 229 -33.66 -6.30 -17.48
CA SER A 229 -34.21 -7.46 -16.78
C SER A 229 -34.41 -7.24 -15.27
N PHE A 230 -33.74 -6.26 -14.67
CA PHE A 230 -33.80 -6.03 -13.22
C PHE A 230 -33.91 -4.55 -12.82
N LYS A 231 -33.71 -3.62 -13.75
CA LYS A 231 -33.94 -2.20 -13.54
C LYS A 231 -34.45 -1.54 -14.82
N ARG A 232 -34.65 -0.22 -14.80
CA ARG A 232 -35.09 0.53 -15.98
C ARG A 232 -34.14 0.31 -17.17
N TYR A 233 -34.68 0.39 -18.37
CA TYR A 233 -33.89 0.40 -19.61
C TYR A 233 -32.80 1.50 -19.52
N PRO A 234 -31.56 1.21 -19.95
CA PRO A 234 -30.47 2.16 -19.81
C PRO A 234 -30.70 3.39 -20.70
N VAL A 235 -30.23 4.55 -20.24
CA VAL A 235 -30.31 5.81 -21.00
C VAL A 235 -29.32 5.80 -22.15
N LEU A 236 -28.15 5.21 -21.93
CA LEU A 236 -27.12 4.99 -22.94
C LEU A 236 -27.18 3.54 -23.41
N ASP A 237 -27.19 3.32 -24.72
CA ASP A 237 -27.09 1.96 -25.27
C ASP A 237 -25.77 1.28 -24.88
N TYR A 238 -25.72 -0.02 -25.11
CA TYR A 238 -24.56 -0.85 -24.83
C TYR A 238 -23.26 -0.30 -25.44
N GLU A 239 -23.29 0.16 -26.69
CA GLU A 239 -22.09 0.63 -27.41
C GLU A 239 -21.51 1.89 -26.77
N HIS A 240 -22.36 2.86 -26.39
CA HIS A 240 -21.89 4.06 -25.68
C HIS A 240 -21.31 3.71 -24.31
N ARG A 241 -21.96 2.80 -23.56
CA ARG A 241 -21.45 2.36 -22.25
C ARG A 241 -20.13 1.60 -22.42
N TYR A 242 -20.01 0.76 -23.44
CA TYR A 242 -18.79 0.03 -23.79
C TYR A 242 -17.63 1.01 -24.05
N GLU A 243 -17.83 1.99 -24.94
CA GLU A 243 -16.82 3.00 -25.27
C GLU A 243 -16.37 3.79 -24.04
N ILE A 244 -17.31 4.22 -23.18
CA ILE A 244 -16.98 4.93 -21.94
C ILE A 244 -16.11 4.05 -21.04
N ILE A 245 -16.53 2.82 -20.76
CA ILE A 245 -15.84 1.93 -19.82
C ILE A 245 -14.45 1.52 -20.34
N LYS A 246 -14.34 1.21 -21.64
CA LYS A 246 -13.08 0.80 -22.27
C LYS A 246 -11.99 1.86 -22.17
N ASN A 247 -12.36 3.14 -22.14
CA ASN A 247 -11.41 4.25 -22.05
C ASN A 247 -11.09 4.66 -20.60
N ILE A 248 -11.60 3.96 -19.58
CA ILE A 248 -11.23 4.24 -18.19
C ILE A 248 -9.85 3.65 -17.89
N LYS A 249 -8.94 4.48 -17.38
CA LYS A 249 -7.54 4.15 -17.02
C LYS A 249 -7.31 2.82 -16.28
N TYR A 250 -8.28 2.35 -15.51
CA TYR A 250 -8.16 1.17 -14.64
C TYR A 250 -8.72 -0.12 -15.27
N VAL A 251 -9.23 -0.04 -16.50
CA VAL A 251 -9.83 -1.15 -17.25
C VAL A 251 -8.81 -1.66 -18.27
N ASP A 252 -8.56 -2.96 -18.29
CA ASP A 252 -7.65 -3.58 -19.26
C ASP A 252 -8.41 -4.18 -20.45
N GLU A 253 -9.61 -4.70 -20.22
CA GLU A 253 -10.45 -5.31 -21.24
C GLU A 253 -11.93 -5.11 -20.92
N VAL A 254 -12.76 -5.03 -21.96
CA VAL A 254 -14.22 -4.96 -21.83
C VAL A 254 -14.83 -6.08 -22.65
N VAL A 255 -15.76 -6.80 -22.02
CA VAL A 255 -16.56 -7.86 -22.65
C VAL A 255 -18.04 -7.56 -22.47
N GLU A 256 -18.87 -8.08 -23.37
CA GLU A 256 -20.31 -8.03 -23.20
C GLU A 256 -20.74 -8.99 -22.07
N GLN A 257 -21.63 -8.53 -21.19
CA GLN A 257 -22.36 -9.39 -20.26
C GLN A 257 -23.84 -9.45 -20.68
N LYS A 258 -24.24 -10.56 -21.30
CA LYS A 258 -25.56 -10.70 -21.93
C LYS A 258 -26.72 -10.88 -20.96
N THR A 259 -26.41 -11.21 -19.71
CA THR A 259 -27.40 -11.55 -18.66
C THR A 259 -27.06 -10.90 -17.33
N LEU A 260 -28.05 -10.82 -16.43
CA LEU A 260 -27.79 -10.42 -15.04
C LEU A 260 -26.87 -11.42 -14.32
N SER A 261 -27.04 -12.72 -14.58
CA SER A 261 -26.12 -13.75 -14.08
C SER A 261 -24.71 -13.52 -14.61
N TYR A 262 -23.73 -13.71 -13.74
CA TYR A 262 -22.31 -13.61 -14.07
C TYR A 262 -21.78 -14.93 -14.65
N THR A 263 -22.53 -16.03 -14.51
CA THR A 263 -22.03 -17.41 -14.69
C THR A 263 -21.35 -17.64 -16.04
N ASP A 264 -21.97 -17.24 -17.15
CA ASP A 264 -21.42 -17.49 -18.49
C ASP A 264 -20.05 -16.83 -18.66
N ASN A 265 -19.94 -15.56 -18.27
CA ASN A 265 -18.68 -14.82 -18.34
C ASN A 265 -17.65 -15.39 -17.38
N LEU A 266 -18.03 -15.77 -16.16
CA LEU A 266 -17.11 -16.37 -15.19
C LEU A 266 -16.57 -17.73 -15.66
N MET A 267 -17.40 -18.56 -16.28
CA MET A 267 -17.00 -19.86 -16.81
C MET A 267 -16.05 -19.75 -18.02
N SER A 268 -16.28 -18.72 -18.85
CA SER A 268 -15.43 -18.43 -20.02
C SER A 268 -14.09 -17.81 -19.62
N ILE A 269 -14.13 -16.77 -18.77
CA ILE A 269 -12.96 -15.97 -18.39
C ILE A 269 -12.12 -16.65 -17.32
N LYS A 270 -12.76 -17.39 -16.41
CA LYS A 270 -12.16 -18.01 -15.21
C LYS A 270 -11.32 -17.02 -14.39
N PRO A 271 -11.92 -15.91 -13.92
CA PRO A 271 -11.18 -14.91 -13.17
C PRO A 271 -10.77 -15.44 -11.79
N ASN A 272 -9.66 -14.94 -11.27
CA ASN A 272 -9.21 -15.23 -9.90
C ASN A 272 -10.05 -14.48 -8.87
N TYR A 273 -10.56 -13.29 -9.24
CA TYR A 273 -11.35 -12.46 -8.35
C TYR A 273 -12.58 -11.91 -9.07
N VAL A 274 -13.69 -11.81 -8.33
CA VAL A 274 -14.82 -10.97 -8.71
C VAL A 274 -14.93 -9.81 -7.73
N VAL A 275 -15.05 -8.61 -8.27
CA VAL A 275 -15.21 -7.37 -7.48
C VAL A 275 -16.61 -6.82 -7.72
N HIS A 276 -17.32 -6.51 -6.64
CA HIS A 276 -18.64 -5.89 -6.66
C HIS A 276 -18.79 -4.96 -5.45
N GLY A 277 -19.71 -4.00 -5.53
CA GLY A 277 -20.16 -3.28 -4.34
C GLY A 277 -20.77 -4.24 -3.30
N ASP A 278 -20.88 -3.79 -2.05
CA ASP A 278 -21.50 -4.56 -0.98
C ASP A 278 -23.03 -4.52 -1.01
N ASP A 279 -23.62 -3.71 -1.89
CA ASP A 279 -25.06 -3.54 -2.13
C ASP A 279 -25.79 -4.86 -2.40
N TRP A 280 -25.19 -5.78 -3.15
CA TRP A 280 -25.79 -7.09 -3.44
C TRP A 280 -25.81 -8.07 -2.25
N ARG A 281 -25.35 -7.68 -1.05
CA ARG A 281 -25.43 -8.53 0.16
C ARG A 281 -26.82 -8.52 0.78
N ASP A 282 -27.46 -7.36 0.79
CA ASP A 282 -28.70 -7.10 1.53
C ASP A 282 -29.88 -6.75 0.61
N ASP A 283 -29.65 -6.70 -0.71
CA ASP A 283 -30.67 -6.37 -1.72
C ASP A 283 -31.24 -7.62 -2.42
N ASN A 284 -32.24 -7.41 -3.29
CA ASN A 284 -32.86 -8.38 -4.18
C ASN A 284 -31.85 -9.12 -5.09
N LEU A 285 -30.59 -8.70 -5.14
CA LEU A 285 -29.53 -9.33 -5.93
C LEU A 285 -28.70 -10.36 -5.15
N ARG A 286 -29.03 -10.66 -3.89
CA ARG A 286 -28.31 -11.67 -3.09
C ARG A 286 -28.19 -13.03 -3.77
N TYR A 287 -29.21 -13.46 -4.51
CA TYR A 287 -29.16 -14.73 -5.24
C TYR A 287 -28.10 -14.73 -6.36
N ILE A 288 -27.84 -13.58 -7.01
CA ILE A 288 -26.78 -13.41 -8.00
C ILE A 288 -25.40 -13.49 -7.33
N ARG A 289 -25.26 -12.91 -6.13
CA ARG A 289 -24.03 -13.04 -5.34
C ARG A 289 -23.74 -14.49 -4.99
N ASP A 290 -24.74 -15.21 -4.48
CA ASP A 290 -24.57 -16.60 -4.06
C ASP A 290 -24.28 -17.51 -5.28
N GLU A 291 -24.94 -17.27 -6.41
CA GLU A 291 -24.63 -17.93 -7.69
C GLU A 291 -23.18 -17.65 -8.13
N THR A 292 -22.75 -16.39 -8.10
CA THR A 292 -21.39 -15.97 -8.45
C THR A 292 -20.35 -16.70 -7.60
N ILE A 293 -20.55 -16.74 -6.28
CA ILE A 293 -19.65 -17.46 -5.36
C ILE A 293 -19.60 -18.95 -5.67
N ASN A 294 -20.75 -19.57 -5.99
CA ASN A 294 -20.81 -20.98 -6.33
C ASN A 294 -20.14 -21.29 -7.67
N THR A 295 -20.26 -20.41 -8.66
CA THR A 295 -19.59 -20.56 -9.96
C THR A 295 -18.07 -20.45 -9.80
N LEU A 296 -17.56 -19.54 -8.97
CA LEU A 296 -16.12 -19.39 -8.71
C LEU A 296 -15.48 -20.58 -7.99
N LYS A 297 -16.26 -21.46 -7.37
CA LYS A 297 -15.77 -22.67 -6.69
C LYS A 297 -15.58 -23.88 -7.63
N LYS A 298 -16.07 -23.81 -8.87
CA LYS A 298 -15.98 -24.87 -9.87
C LYS A 298 -14.70 -24.75 -10.68
#